data_AF-A0A8S3H8I7-F1
#
_entry.id   AF-A0A8S3H8I7-F1
#
_cell.length_a   1.000
_cell.length_b   1.000
_cell.length_c   1.000
_cell.angle_alpha   90.00
_cell.angle_beta   90.00
_cell.angle_gamma   90.00
#
_symmetry.space_group_name_H-M   'P 1'
#
loop_
_entity.id
_entity.type
_entity.pdbx_description
1 polymer ?
#
loop_
_entity_poly.entity_id
_entity_poly.type
_entity_poly.pdbx_seq_one_letter_code
_entity_poly.pdbx_strand_id
1 'polypeptide(L)'
;TSGCSSMSLLGQIGQALRQPKHYYLAQPPSSWLDDYFDWLQSTNDPPCCRIHNETNEFCPATLNDTSCVSCPINFVENERPSPDDFPRYINFFLHDNPGEKCPKGGHAAYKDAVQLINNTYVKSSYFMGFHSVLKTSADFIGAMKSANEIAKAISKTILTNQTKPYHDSNQLQDYAVFPYR
;
A
#
# COMPACT_ATOMS: atom_id res chain seq x y z
N THR A 1 10.49 -4.77 -1.52
CA THR A 1 10.54 -3.85 -0.36
C THR A 1 11.97 -3.66 0.12
N SER A 2 12.82 -3.02 -0.68
CA SER A 2 14.17 -2.64 -0.25
C SER A 2 14.07 -1.49 0.78
N GLY A 3 14.93 -1.48 1.79
CA GLY A 3 14.94 -0.44 2.83
C GLY A 3 13.80 -0.52 3.87
N CYS A 4 12.88 -1.49 3.78
CA CYS A 4 11.84 -1.71 4.79
C CYS A 4 12.26 -2.77 5.83
N SER A 5 11.75 -2.64 7.06
CA SER A 5 11.95 -3.65 8.11
C SER A 5 11.40 -5.02 7.71
N SER A 6 12.11 -6.09 8.08
CA SER A 6 11.65 -7.47 7.94
C SER A 6 10.39 -7.76 8.76
N MET A 7 10.13 -6.95 9.79
CA MET A 7 8.92 -6.99 10.64
C MET A 7 7.84 -5.98 10.19
N SER A 8 7.98 -5.37 9.01
CA SER A 8 6.90 -4.59 8.40
C SER A 8 5.66 -5.45 8.14
N LEU A 9 4.51 -4.82 7.88
CA LEU A 9 3.26 -5.51 7.54
C LEU A 9 3.46 -6.56 6.43
N LEU A 10 4.07 -6.15 5.32
CA LEU A 10 4.36 -7.03 4.19
C LEU A 10 5.46 -8.04 4.50
N GLY A 11 6.43 -7.68 5.34
CA GLY A 11 7.47 -8.59 5.81
C GLY A 11 6.90 -9.73 6.65
N GLN A 12 5.95 -9.45 7.55
CA GLN A 12 5.27 -10.45 8.37
C GLN A 12 4.37 -11.36 7.52
N ILE A 13 3.60 -10.80 6.59
CA ILE A 13 2.79 -11.60 5.65
C ILE A 13 3.70 -12.47 4.76
N GLY A 14 4.83 -11.93 4.28
CA GLY A 14 5.83 -12.66 3.52
C GLY A 14 6.50 -13.80 4.29
N GLN A 15 6.61 -13.69 5.62
CA GLN A 15 7.05 -14.81 6.47
C GLN A 15 5.95 -15.87 6.59
N ALA A 16 4.70 -15.46 6.84
CA ALA A 16 3.55 -16.37 6.94
C ALA A 16 3.31 -17.18 5.64
N LEU A 17 3.54 -16.56 4.48
CA LEU A 17 3.44 -17.22 3.16
C LEU A 17 4.37 -18.41 2.98
N ARG A 18 5.46 -18.51 3.76
CA ARG A 18 6.37 -19.67 3.71
C ARG A 18 5.78 -20.92 4.37
N GLN A 19 4.66 -20.77 5.09
CA GLN A 19 3.96 -21.86 5.79
C GLN A 19 2.48 -21.91 5.37
N PRO A 20 2.18 -22.19 4.08
CA PRO A 20 0.81 -22.10 3.55
C PRO A 20 -0.16 -23.12 4.16
N LYS A 21 0.34 -24.24 4.71
CA LYS A 21 -0.46 -25.23 5.44
C LYS A 21 -1.01 -24.71 6.78
N HIS A 22 -0.35 -23.72 7.36
CA HIS A 22 -0.74 -23.15 8.65
C HIS A 22 -1.48 -21.83 8.48
N TYR A 23 -0.95 -20.93 7.62
CA TYR A 23 -1.50 -19.59 7.48
C TYR A 23 -2.57 -19.45 6.40
N TYR A 24 -2.74 -20.46 5.54
CA TYR A 24 -3.73 -20.47 4.46
C TYR A 24 -3.61 -19.29 3.50
N LEU A 25 -2.40 -18.84 3.19
CA LEU A 25 -2.12 -17.76 2.22
C LEU A 25 -1.54 -18.35 0.94
N ALA A 26 -1.99 -17.85 -0.22
CA ALA A 26 -1.54 -18.32 -1.54
C ALA A 26 -0.49 -17.41 -2.18
N GLN A 27 -0.60 -16.09 -2.00
CA GLN A 27 0.28 -15.13 -2.67
C GLN A 27 0.53 -13.88 -1.82
N PRO A 28 1.67 -13.18 -2.04
CA PRO A 28 1.93 -11.89 -1.42
C PRO A 28 0.82 -10.88 -1.75
N PRO A 29 0.45 -10.03 -0.78
CA PRO A 29 -0.57 -9.03 -1.02
C PRO A 29 -0.02 -7.90 -1.88
N SER A 30 -0.90 -7.28 -2.65
CA SER A 30 -0.58 -6.07 -3.41
C SER A 30 -0.34 -4.89 -2.47
N SER A 31 0.68 -4.08 -2.78
CA SER A 31 1.13 -2.96 -1.95
C SER A 31 0.97 -1.65 -2.70
N TRP A 32 -0.10 -0.92 -2.40
CA TRP A 32 -0.33 0.43 -2.95
C TRP A 32 0.81 1.38 -2.60
N LEU A 33 1.43 1.20 -1.43
CA LEU A 33 2.50 2.07 -0.95
C LEU A 33 3.80 1.84 -1.71
N ASP A 34 4.17 0.58 -1.97
CA ASP A 34 5.34 0.28 -2.79
C ASP A 34 5.14 0.75 -4.24
N ASP A 35 3.98 0.47 -4.83
CA ASP A 35 3.67 0.92 -6.20
C ASP A 35 3.57 2.44 -6.30
N TYR A 36 3.12 3.14 -5.26
CA TYR A 36 3.14 4.60 -5.20
C TYR A 36 4.56 5.15 -5.26
N PHE A 37 5.49 4.55 -4.51
CA PHE A 37 6.90 4.96 -4.54
C PHE A 37 7.55 4.65 -5.90
N ASP A 38 7.27 3.50 -6.50
CA ASP A 38 7.71 3.16 -7.86
C ASP A 38 7.16 4.16 -8.89
N TRP A 39 5.90 4.59 -8.74
CA TRP A 39 5.25 5.58 -9.61
C TRP A 39 5.91 6.97 -9.51
N LEU A 40 6.26 7.40 -8.29
CA LEU A 40 6.99 8.64 -8.05
C LEU A 40 8.41 8.63 -8.63
N GLN A 41 9.10 7.48 -8.56
CA GLN A 41 10.48 7.31 -8.99
C GLN A 41 10.63 6.82 -10.44
N SER A 42 9.54 6.74 -11.19
CA SER A 42 9.53 6.16 -12.53
C SER A 42 10.57 6.82 -13.44
N THR A 43 11.44 5.99 -14.00
CA THR A 43 12.44 6.37 -15.01
C THR A 43 11.94 6.18 -16.45
N ASN A 44 10.63 5.96 -16.61
CA ASN A 44 10.02 5.83 -17.94
C ASN A 44 10.10 7.16 -18.72
N ASP A 45 9.95 7.07 -20.04
CA ASP A 45 9.84 8.23 -20.93
C ASP A 45 8.46 8.24 -21.63
N PRO A 46 7.53 9.13 -21.23
CA PRO A 46 7.65 10.12 -20.15
C PRO A 46 7.52 9.49 -18.75
N PRO A 47 7.97 10.17 -17.68
CA PRO A 47 7.83 9.68 -16.31
C PRO A 47 6.35 9.55 -15.92
N CYS A 48 6.05 8.67 -14.98
CA CYS A 48 4.69 8.45 -14.49
C CYS A 48 4.10 9.69 -13.79
N CYS A 49 4.79 10.25 -12.79
CA CYS A 49 4.33 11.45 -12.10
C CYS A 49 4.66 12.70 -12.93
N ARG A 50 3.62 13.35 -13.47
CA ARG A 50 3.76 14.60 -14.20
C ARG A 50 2.71 15.63 -13.77
N ILE A 51 3.09 16.90 -13.88
CA ILE A 51 2.20 18.04 -13.66
C ILE A 51 2.35 19.07 -14.77
N HIS A 52 1.30 19.85 -15.01
CA HIS A 52 1.38 21.04 -15.85
C HIS A 52 2.24 22.11 -15.17
N ASN A 53 3.22 22.67 -15.90
CA ASN A 53 4.19 23.63 -15.35
C ASN A 53 3.53 24.92 -14.79
N GLU A 54 2.40 25.33 -15.36
CA GLU A 54 1.72 26.57 -14.96
C GLU A 54 0.70 26.35 -13.83
N THR A 55 -0.10 25.28 -13.89
CA THR A 55 -1.21 25.07 -12.95
C THR A 55 -0.84 24.14 -11.78
N ASN A 56 0.27 23.40 -11.88
CA ASN A 56 0.62 22.28 -10.99
C ASN A 56 -0.44 21.17 -10.91
N GLU A 57 -1.34 21.11 -11.88
CA GLU A 57 -2.36 20.06 -11.97
C GLU A 57 -1.78 18.78 -12.56
N PHE A 58 -2.38 17.64 -12.20
CA PHE A 58 -1.96 16.33 -12.68
C PHE A 58 -2.03 16.22 -14.20
N CYS A 59 -0.96 15.70 -14.80
CA CYS A 59 -0.91 15.38 -16.22
C CYS A 59 -0.74 13.87 -16.45
N PRO A 60 -1.70 13.19 -17.11
CA PRO A 60 -1.59 11.76 -17.39
C PRO A 60 -0.40 11.40 -18.29
N ALA A 61 0.22 10.24 -18.05
CA ALA A 61 1.35 9.77 -18.86
C ALA A 61 0.99 9.52 -20.34
N THR A 62 -0.30 9.32 -20.65
CA THR A 62 -0.82 9.16 -22.02
C THR A 62 -0.90 10.49 -22.78
N LEU A 63 -0.86 11.63 -22.08
CA LEU A 63 -0.96 12.94 -22.71
C LEU A 63 0.40 13.37 -23.27
N ASN A 64 0.42 13.60 -24.58
CA ASN A 64 1.57 14.15 -25.30
C ASN A 64 1.51 15.68 -25.32
N ASP A 65 1.67 16.30 -24.15
CA ASP A 65 1.75 17.75 -23.98
C ASP A 65 3.15 18.14 -23.48
N THR A 66 3.74 19.15 -24.11
CA THR A 66 5.05 19.73 -23.76
C THR A 66 4.99 20.58 -22.49
N SER A 67 3.81 21.03 -22.08
CA SER A 67 3.61 21.77 -20.82
C SER A 67 3.71 20.87 -19.58
N CYS A 68 3.66 19.55 -19.77
CA CYS A 68 3.70 18.56 -18.71
C CYS A 68 5.13 18.15 -18.36
N VAL A 69 5.56 18.55 -17.17
CA VAL A 69 6.90 18.28 -16.62
C VAL A 69 6.84 17.19 -15.55
N SER A 70 7.98 16.59 -15.24
CA SER A 70 8.08 15.63 -14.13
C SER A 70 7.72 16.31 -12.80
N CYS A 71 7.08 15.57 -11.90
CA CYS A 71 6.77 16.07 -10.56
C CYS A 71 8.07 16.48 -9.82
N PRO A 72 8.16 17.70 -9.28
CA PRO A 72 9.27 18.10 -8.44
C PRO A 72 9.13 17.43 -7.06
N ILE A 73 9.74 16.27 -6.90
CA ILE A 73 9.69 15.48 -5.66
C ILE A 73 11.03 15.60 -4.94
N ASN A 74 10.99 15.97 -3.66
CA ASN A 74 12.15 15.92 -2.80
C ASN A 74 12.27 14.54 -2.15
N PHE A 75 13.26 13.76 -2.57
CA PHE A 75 13.53 12.44 -2.02
C PHE A 75 14.47 12.53 -0.81
N VAL A 76 14.08 11.86 0.28
CA VAL A 76 14.85 11.71 1.52
C VAL A 76 15.48 10.31 1.59
N GLU A 77 15.83 9.84 2.79
CA GLU A 77 16.41 8.50 2.99
C GLU A 77 15.60 7.38 2.31
N ASN A 78 16.32 6.43 1.69
CA ASN A 78 15.76 5.30 0.95
C ASN A 78 14.83 5.71 -0.22
N GLU A 79 15.11 6.85 -0.85
CA GLU A 79 14.37 7.34 -2.02
C GLU A 79 12.88 7.58 -1.72
N ARG A 80 12.53 7.82 -0.46
CA ARG A 80 11.16 8.10 -0.05
C ARG A 80 10.85 9.59 -0.27
N PRO A 81 9.62 9.97 -0.68
CA PRO A 81 9.25 11.37 -0.77
C PRO A 81 9.28 12.03 0.61
N SER A 82 9.52 13.33 0.64
CA SER A 82 9.41 14.15 1.83
C SER A 82 7.98 14.09 2.43
N PRO A 83 7.81 14.37 3.74
CA PRO A 83 6.49 14.46 4.36
C PRO A 83 5.54 15.48 3.70
N ASP A 84 6.09 16.49 3.03
CA ASP A 84 5.32 17.51 2.32
C ASP A 84 4.89 17.03 0.91
N ASP A 85 5.74 16.26 0.22
CA ASP A 85 5.47 15.75 -1.13
C ASP A 85 4.57 14.52 -1.14
N PHE A 86 4.64 13.66 -0.11
CA PHE A 86 3.78 12.49 -0.01
C PHE A 86 2.29 12.82 -0.17
N PRO A 87 1.69 13.75 0.62
CA PRO A 87 0.27 14.09 0.49
C PRO A 87 -0.05 14.87 -0.78
N ARG A 88 0.94 15.51 -1.40
CA ARG A 88 0.76 16.31 -2.62
C ARG A 88 0.42 15.43 -3.83
N TYR A 89 1.07 14.28 -3.96
CA TYR A 89 0.98 13.46 -5.18
C TYR A 89 0.13 12.19 -5.02
N ILE A 90 -0.26 11.82 -3.79
CA ILE A 90 -1.03 10.58 -3.56
C ILE A 90 -2.37 10.58 -4.29
N ASN A 91 -3.06 11.72 -4.35
CA ASN A 91 -4.33 11.81 -5.07
C ASN A 91 -4.14 11.67 -6.58
N PHE A 92 -3.02 12.12 -7.12
CA PHE A 92 -2.71 11.97 -8.55
C PHE A 92 -2.48 10.50 -8.90
N PHE A 93 -1.69 9.80 -8.10
CA PHE A 93 -1.49 8.35 -8.25
C PHE A 93 -2.80 7.57 -8.23
N LEU A 94 -3.73 7.86 -7.30
CA LEU A 94 -5.02 7.18 -7.20
C LEU A 94 -6.01 7.52 -8.33
N HIS A 95 -5.72 8.54 -9.14
CA HIS A 95 -6.51 8.93 -10.31
C HIS A 95 -5.79 8.64 -11.64
N ASP A 96 -4.53 8.20 -11.59
CA ASP A 96 -3.77 7.83 -12.78
C ASP A 96 -4.16 6.43 -13.26
N ASN A 97 -4.52 6.33 -14.54
CA ASN A 97 -4.87 5.07 -15.17
C ASN A 97 -3.61 4.40 -15.72
N PRO A 98 -3.36 3.13 -15.39
CA PRO A 98 -2.20 2.43 -15.94
C PRO A 98 -2.30 2.33 -17.47
N GLY A 99 -1.17 2.50 -18.14
CA GLY A 99 -1.04 2.41 -19.59
C GLY A 99 0.35 1.97 -20.03
N GLU A 100 0.60 1.89 -21.33
CA GLU A 100 1.88 1.38 -21.87
C GLU A 100 3.09 2.20 -21.40
N LYS A 101 2.93 3.53 -21.29
CA LYS A 101 3.97 4.45 -20.84
C LYS A 101 4.19 4.44 -19.32
N CYS A 102 3.12 4.19 -18.56
CA CYS A 102 3.16 4.12 -17.11
C CYS A 102 2.28 2.96 -16.61
N PRO A 103 2.85 1.77 -16.37
CA PRO A 103 2.08 0.61 -15.94
C PRO A 103 1.65 0.68 -14.46
N LYS A 104 2.26 1.56 -13.66
CA LYS A 104 2.10 1.67 -12.20
C LYS A 104 0.99 2.65 -11.77
N GLY A 105 0.03 2.96 -12.62
CA GLY A 105 -1.10 3.84 -12.28
C GLY A 105 -1.99 3.24 -11.17
N GLY A 106 -2.28 4.02 -10.13
CA GLY A 106 -2.95 3.53 -8.92
C GLY A 106 -4.48 3.47 -9.01
N HIS A 107 -5.10 4.09 -10.02
CA HIS A 107 -6.57 4.14 -10.14
C HIS A 107 -7.18 2.74 -10.22
N ALA A 108 -6.64 1.87 -11.07
CA ALA A 108 -7.24 0.56 -11.33
C ALA A 108 -7.21 -0.39 -10.12
N ALA A 109 -6.11 -0.39 -9.35
CA ALA A 109 -5.90 -1.36 -8.27
C ALA A 109 -6.16 -0.79 -6.86
N TYR A 110 -5.97 0.51 -6.67
CA TYR A 110 -5.82 1.09 -5.33
C TYR A 110 -6.76 2.24 -5.00
N LYS A 111 -7.56 2.74 -5.96
CA LYS A 111 -8.53 3.82 -5.72
C LYS A 111 -9.46 3.53 -4.55
N ASP A 112 -9.99 2.30 -4.48
CA ASP A 112 -10.85 1.86 -3.38
C ASP A 112 -10.06 1.32 -2.17
N ALA A 113 -8.76 1.05 -2.36
CA ALA A 113 -7.88 0.53 -1.33
C ALA A 113 -7.36 1.59 -0.37
N VAL A 114 -7.40 2.86 -0.75
CA VAL A 114 -6.87 3.98 0.04
C VAL A 114 -7.95 5.04 0.22
N GLN A 115 -8.42 5.21 1.46
CA GLN A 115 -9.37 6.27 1.78
C GLN A 115 -8.61 7.52 2.22
N LEU A 116 -8.81 8.63 1.51
CA LEU A 116 -8.20 9.92 1.84
C LEU A 116 -9.15 10.83 2.63
N ILE A 117 -8.58 11.66 3.51
CA ILE A 117 -9.20 12.84 4.11
C ILE A 117 -8.71 14.06 3.35
N ASN A 118 -9.64 14.91 2.89
CA ASN A 118 -9.35 16.12 2.13
C ASN A 118 -8.44 15.89 0.90
N ASN A 119 -8.48 14.69 0.31
CA ASN A 119 -7.64 14.27 -0.82
C ASN A 119 -6.12 14.32 -0.57
N THR A 120 -5.66 14.33 0.68
CA THR A 120 -4.22 14.47 0.99
C THR A 120 -3.72 13.46 2.02
N TYR A 121 -4.51 13.15 3.06
CA TYR A 121 -4.07 12.28 4.15
C TYR A 121 -4.77 10.92 4.12
N VAL A 122 -4.01 9.84 4.31
CA VAL A 122 -4.57 8.48 4.37
C VAL A 122 -5.28 8.25 5.70
N LYS A 123 -6.59 8.00 5.63
CA LYS A 123 -7.45 7.65 6.78
C LYS A 123 -7.36 6.16 7.11
N SER A 124 -7.49 5.33 6.09
CA SER A 124 -7.48 3.88 6.19
C SER A 124 -7.10 3.29 4.85
N SER A 125 -6.46 2.13 4.86
CA SER A 125 -6.15 1.39 3.65
C SER A 125 -6.21 -0.11 3.87
N TYR A 126 -6.30 -0.90 2.80
CA TYR A 126 -6.14 -2.34 2.86
C TYR A 126 -5.02 -2.84 1.94
N PHE A 127 -4.50 -4.03 2.24
CA PHE A 127 -3.56 -4.78 1.42
C PHE A 127 -4.23 -6.09 1.04
N MET A 128 -4.56 -6.26 -0.24
CA MET A 128 -5.32 -7.41 -0.71
C MET A 128 -4.42 -8.60 -0.96
N GLY A 129 -4.73 -9.74 -0.34
CA GLY A 129 -4.10 -11.03 -0.59
C GLY A 129 -5.14 -12.12 -0.86
N PHE A 130 -4.68 -13.34 -1.13
CA PHE A 130 -5.56 -14.48 -1.40
C PHE A 130 -5.24 -15.65 -0.48
N HIS A 131 -6.30 -16.36 -0.10
CA HIS A 131 -6.14 -17.62 0.61
C HIS A 131 -5.69 -18.74 -0.30
N SER A 132 -5.07 -19.76 0.31
CA SER A 132 -4.92 -21.06 -0.33
C SER A 132 -6.29 -21.73 -0.52
N VAL A 133 -6.32 -22.89 -1.17
CA VAL A 133 -7.58 -23.61 -1.42
C VAL A 133 -8.24 -24.02 -0.12
N LEU A 134 -9.42 -23.47 0.17
CA LEU A 134 -10.26 -23.82 1.32
C LEU A 134 -11.46 -24.62 0.82
N LYS A 135 -11.71 -25.82 1.37
CA LYS A 135 -12.82 -26.69 0.93
C LYS A 135 -13.77 -27.04 2.05
N THR A 136 -13.23 -27.31 3.23
CA THR A 136 -13.99 -27.79 4.39
C THR A 136 -14.27 -26.64 5.35
N SER A 137 -15.29 -26.80 6.21
CA SER A 137 -15.55 -25.84 7.29
C SER A 137 -14.33 -25.63 8.19
N ALA A 138 -13.56 -26.69 8.44
CA ALA A 138 -12.32 -26.63 9.19
C ALA A 138 -11.27 -25.73 8.52
N ASP A 139 -11.17 -25.76 7.18
CA ASP A 139 -10.24 -24.90 6.43
C ASP A 139 -10.63 -23.42 6.56
N PHE A 140 -11.91 -23.08 6.41
CA PHE A 140 -12.40 -21.70 6.58
C PHE A 140 -12.19 -21.18 8.00
N ILE A 141 -12.46 -22.01 9.01
CA ILE A 141 -12.21 -21.65 10.42
C ILE A 141 -10.70 -21.49 10.67
N GLY A 142 -9.89 -22.38 10.12
CA GLY A 142 -8.43 -22.33 10.21
C GLY A 142 -7.86 -21.05 9.60
N ALA A 143 -8.28 -20.72 8.37
CA ALA A 143 -7.88 -19.51 7.66
C ALA A 143 -8.30 -18.23 8.40
N MET A 144 -9.49 -18.21 8.99
CA MET A 144 -9.94 -17.06 9.79
C MET A 144 -9.11 -16.91 11.07
N LYS A 145 -8.79 -18.01 11.76
CA LYS A 145 -7.94 -17.98 12.96
C LYS A 145 -6.53 -17.49 12.63
N SER A 146 -5.90 -18.04 11.59
CA SER A 146 -4.56 -17.66 11.18
C SER A 146 -4.48 -16.20 10.69
N ALA A 147 -5.49 -15.73 9.96
CA ALA A 147 -5.54 -14.34 9.52
C ALA A 147 -5.65 -13.36 10.72
N ASN A 148 -6.43 -13.71 11.74
CA ASN A 148 -6.48 -12.94 12.99
C ASN A 148 -5.14 -12.98 13.73
N GLU A 149 -4.47 -14.12 13.81
CA GLU A 149 -3.14 -14.24 14.42
C GLU A 149 -2.12 -13.31 13.75
N ILE A 150 -2.07 -13.29 12.41
CA ILE A 150 -1.22 -12.39 11.63
C ILE A 150 -1.59 -10.93 11.92
N ALA A 151 -2.88 -10.58 11.89
CA ALA A 151 -3.34 -9.21 12.14
C ALA A 151 -2.99 -8.71 13.55
N LYS A 152 -3.10 -9.58 14.57
CA LYS A 152 -2.66 -9.30 15.95
C LYS A 152 -1.16 -9.06 16.01
N ALA A 153 -0.35 -9.92 15.38
CA ALA A 153 1.10 -9.78 15.34
C ALA A 153 1.52 -8.46 14.69
N ILE A 154 0.94 -8.12 13.54
CA ILE A 154 1.23 -6.85 12.84
C ILE A 154 0.79 -5.65 13.70
N SER A 155 -0.40 -5.69 14.27
CA SER A 155 -0.90 -4.61 15.14
C SER A 155 0.02 -4.38 16.33
N LYS A 156 0.48 -5.45 16.98
CA LYS A 156 1.45 -5.37 18.08
C LYS A 156 2.74 -4.69 17.64
N THR A 157 3.30 -5.06 16.48
CA THR A 157 4.51 -4.42 15.95
C THR A 157 4.30 -2.95 15.66
N ILE A 158 3.19 -2.58 15.02
CA ILE A 158 2.88 -1.18 14.68
C ILE A 158 2.72 -0.33 15.95
N LEU A 159 1.92 -0.78 16.92
CA LEU A 159 1.69 -0.03 18.16
C LEU A 159 2.97 0.10 18.98
N THR A 160 3.76 -0.98 19.10
CA THR A 160 5.06 -0.94 19.80
C THR A 160 6.02 0.06 19.17
N ASN A 161 6.12 0.10 17.84
CA ASN A 161 6.96 1.07 17.13
C ASN A 161 6.46 2.51 17.29
N GLN A 162 5.15 2.70 17.50
CA GLN A 162 4.55 4.00 17.81
C GLN A 162 4.61 4.34 19.31
N THR A 163 5.27 3.53 20.14
CA THR A 163 5.30 3.67 21.61
C THR A 163 3.90 3.67 22.25
N LYS A 164 2.92 3.05 21.60
CA LYS A 164 1.55 2.89 22.08
C LYS A 164 1.37 1.54 22.77
N PRO A 165 0.52 1.45 23.82
CA PRO A 165 0.24 0.18 24.47
C PRO A 165 -0.50 -0.76 23.50
N TYR A 166 -0.10 -2.04 23.50
CA TYR A 166 -0.86 -3.12 22.87
C TYR A 166 -1.58 -3.89 23.98
N HIS A 167 -2.91 -3.94 23.91
CA HIS A 167 -3.73 -4.75 24.79
C HIS A 167 -4.18 -6.00 24.02
N ASP A 168 -3.83 -7.19 24.51
CA ASP A 168 -4.36 -8.43 23.95
C ASP A 168 -5.78 -8.65 24.46
N SER A 169 -6.72 -7.90 23.87
CA SER A 169 -8.13 -7.92 24.23
C SER A 169 -8.97 -8.37 23.04
N ASN A 170 -10.21 -8.79 23.29
CA ASN A 170 -11.15 -9.12 22.21
C ASN A 170 -11.82 -7.87 21.61
N GLN A 171 -11.42 -6.66 22.01
CA GLN A 171 -11.99 -5.43 21.49
C GLN A 171 -11.28 -5.01 20.20
N LEU A 172 -12.05 -4.86 19.12
CA LEU A 172 -11.55 -4.42 17.82
C LEU A 172 -10.82 -3.07 17.88
N GLN A 173 -11.20 -2.19 18.81
CA GLN A 173 -10.62 -0.85 18.97
C GLN A 173 -9.12 -0.86 19.33
N ASP A 174 -8.61 -1.98 19.86
CA ASP A 174 -7.22 -2.14 20.26
C ASP A 174 -6.31 -2.57 19.09
N TYR A 175 -6.88 -2.84 17.91
CA TYR A 175 -6.16 -3.34 16.74
C TYR A 175 -6.06 -2.27 15.65
N ALA A 176 -4.85 -2.08 15.13
CA ALA A 176 -4.61 -1.22 13.98
C ALA A 176 -4.86 -1.93 12.63
N VAL A 177 -4.88 -3.27 12.65
CA VAL A 177 -5.00 -4.12 11.45
C VAL A 177 -6.10 -5.15 11.65
N PHE A 178 -6.95 -5.31 10.64
CA PHE A 178 -8.04 -6.29 10.61
C PHE A 178 -7.97 -7.11 9.32
N PRO A 179 -8.15 -8.44 9.38
CA PRO A 179 -7.98 -9.31 8.21
C PRO A 179 -9.16 -9.27 7.22
N TYR A 180 -10.35 -8.84 7.65
CA TYR A 180 -11.55 -8.77 6.81
C TYR A 180 -12.39 -7.54 7.18
N ARG A 181 -13.13 -7.00 6.21
CA ARG A 181 -14.11 -5.93 6.38
C ARG A 181 -15.49 -6.41 5.94
#